data_AF-A0A067S505-F1
#
_entry.id   AF-A0A067S505-F1
#
_cell.length_a   1.000
_cell.length_b   1.000
_cell.length_c   1.000
_cell.angle_alpha   90.00
_cell.angle_beta   90.00
_cell.angle_gamma   90.00
#
_symmetry.space_group_name_H-M   'P 1'
#
loop_
_entity.id
_entity.type
_entity.pdbx_description
1 polymer ?
#
loop_
_entity_poly.entity_id
_entity_poly.type
_entity_poly.pdbx_seq_one_letter_code
_entity_poly.pdbx_strand_id
1 'polypeptide(L)'
;RPDISYAVQQLSQFLDAYTYMHWYAAVWVVQYLKGTRTMKLRLGEKDPIPLTGFTNSDWENCLDTRRSVGGYTFTLRLGVISWNA
;
A
#
# COMPACT_ATOMS: atom_id res chain seq x y z
N ARG A 1 1.26 3.69 4.04
CA ARG A 1 0.86 5.11 3.92
C ARG A 1 0.59 5.41 2.45
N PRO A 2 -0.54 4.90 1.93
CA PRO A 2 -0.90 5.09 0.52
C PRO A 2 -1.12 6.58 0.18
N ASP A 3 -1.30 7.43 1.18
CA ASP A 3 -1.39 8.89 1.09
C ASP A 3 -0.09 9.59 0.66
N ILE A 4 1.07 8.91 0.72
CA ILE A 4 2.37 9.51 0.44
C ILE A 4 2.97 9.01 -0.89
N SER A 5 2.52 7.85 -1.39
CA SER A 5 3.08 7.25 -2.62
C SER A 5 2.97 8.20 -3.81
N TYR A 6 1.81 8.86 -3.96
CA TYR A 6 1.60 9.85 -5.01
C TYR A 6 2.55 11.04 -4.87
N ALA A 7 2.68 11.62 -3.68
CA ALA A 7 3.56 12.76 -3.44
C ALA A 7 5.03 12.41 -3.75
N VAL A 8 5.49 11.23 -3.33
CA VAL A 8 6.86 10.74 -3.63
C VAL A 8 7.05 10.52 -5.13
N GLN A 9 6.07 9.91 -5.80
CA GLN A 9 6.11 9.69 -7.25
C GLN A 9 6.13 10.99 -8.06
N GLN A 10 5.43 12.03 -7.61
CA GLN A 10 5.49 13.35 -8.26
C GLN A 10 6.86 13.99 -8.03
N LEU A 11 7.37 13.98 -6.80
CA LEU A 11 8.67 14.58 -6.48
C LEU A 11 9.84 13.85 -7.15
N SER A 12 9.77 12.53 -7.34
CA SER A 12 10.83 11.75 -7.99
C SER A 12 11.06 12.14 -9.45
N GLN A 13 10.09 12.79 -10.11
CA GLN A 13 10.25 13.28 -11.48
C GLN A 13 11.20 14.49 -11.58
N PHE A 14 11.48 15.17 -10.46
CA PHE A 14 12.25 16.41 -10.43
C PHE A 14 13.57 16.28 -9.65
N LEU A 15 14.17 15.08 -9.59
CA LEU A 15 15.41 14.85 -8.82
C LEU A 15 16.61 15.61 -9.38
N ASP A 16 16.75 15.64 -10.71
CA ASP A 16 17.88 16.32 -11.37
C ASP A 16 17.66 17.82 -11.57
N ALA A 17 16.40 18.26 -11.65
CA ALA A 17 16.03 19.65 -11.95
C ALA A 17 14.86 20.11 -11.06
N TYR A 18 15.09 20.14 -9.75
CA TYR A 18 14.09 20.63 -8.79
C TYR A 18 14.00 22.17 -8.79
N THR A 19 12.79 22.68 -8.60
CA THR A 19 12.55 24.10 -8.35
C THR A 19 12.37 24.33 -6.85
N TYR A 20 12.32 25.59 -6.43
CA TYR A 20 11.99 25.93 -5.04
C TYR A 20 10.67 25.30 -4.57
N MET A 21 9.68 25.20 -5.47
CA MET A 21 8.38 24.58 -5.16
C MET A 21 8.52 23.08 -4.88
N HIS A 22 9.32 22.36 -5.68
CA HIS A 22 9.58 20.93 -5.49
C HIS A 22 10.34 20.68 -4.18
N TRP A 23 11.36 21.49 -3.89
CA TRP A 23 12.10 21.41 -2.63
C TRP A 23 11.20 21.64 -1.42
N TYR A 24 10.39 22.70 -1.46
CA TYR A 24 9.46 23.01 -0.39
C TYR A 24 8.45 21.87 -0.15
N ALA A 25 7.86 21.33 -1.23
CA ALA A 25 6.97 20.18 -1.14
C ALA A 25 7.67 18.94 -0.54
N ALA A 26 8.92 18.67 -0.90
CA ALA A 26 9.70 17.57 -0.31
C ALA A 26 9.92 17.76 1.20
N VAL A 27 10.29 18.97 1.63
CA VAL A 27 10.41 19.30 3.06
C VAL A 27 9.08 19.11 3.79
N TRP A 28 7.97 19.52 3.18
CA TRP A 28 6.62 19.30 3.74
C TRP A 28 6.29 17.82 3.91
N VAL A 29 6.61 16.97 2.93
CA VAL A 29 6.43 15.51 3.04
C VAL A 29 7.21 14.96 4.23
N VAL A 30 8.46 15.40 4.44
CA VAL A 30 9.27 14.98 5.60
C VAL A 30 8.70 15.49 6.92
N GLN A 31 8.24 16.75 6.97
CA GLN A 31 7.59 17.31 8.16
C GLN A 31 6.29 16.58 8.51
N TYR A 32 5.48 16.27 7.49
CA TYR A 32 4.28 15.45 7.64
C TYR A 32 4.62 14.08 8.23
N LEU A 33 5.63 13.39 7.68
CA LEU A 33 6.10 12.10 8.19
C LEU A 33 6.53 12.19 9.66
N LYS A 34 7.28 13.23 10.02
CA LYS A 34 7.74 13.48 11.39
C LYS A 34 6.56 13.73 12.34
N GLY A 35 5.63 14.61 11.96
CA GLY A 35 4.48 15.00 12.77
C GLY A 35 3.44 13.90 12.96
N THR A 36 3.33 13.00 11.98
CA THR A 36 2.36 11.90 12.01
C THR A 36 2.96 10.57 12.44
N ARG A 37 4.20 10.53 12.97
CA ARG A 37 4.89 9.27 13.31
C ARG A 37 4.10 8.34 14.24
N THR A 38 3.32 8.91 15.16
CA THR A 38 2.49 8.16 16.12
C THR A 38 1.05 7.93 15.64
N MET A 39 0.67 8.56 14.53
CA MET A 39 -0.66 8.38 13.94
C MET A 39 -0.76 7.01 13.28
N LYS A 40 -1.87 6.33 13.55
CA LYS A 40 -2.21 5.04 12.97
C LYS A 40 -3.63 5.06 12.47
N LEU A 41 -3.87 4.42 11.33
CA LEU A 41 -5.21 4.17 10.85
C LEU A 41 -5.85 3.14 11.79
N ARG A 42 -6.98 3.49 12.40
CA ARG A 42 -7.75 2.58 13.25
C ARG A 42 -8.99 2.15 12.49
N LEU A 43 -8.98 0.91 12.02
CA LEU A 43 -10.09 0.31 11.28
C LEU A 43 -10.92 -0.52 12.26
N GLY A 44 -12.15 -0.11 12.57
CA GLY A 44 -13.05 -0.82 13.49
C GLY A 44 -13.10 -0.27 14.92
N GLU A 45 -13.97 -0.86 15.74
CA GLU A 45 -14.17 -0.51 17.15
C GLU A 45 -13.20 -1.27 18.07
N LYS A 46 -13.32 -1.08 19.40
CA LYS A 46 -12.41 -1.67 20.41
C LYS A 46 -12.38 -3.20 20.42
N ASP A 47 -13.34 -3.86 19.77
CA ASP A 47 -13.44 -5.31 19.73
C ASP A 47 -12.36 -5.94 18.83
N PRO A 48 -11.98 -7.20 19.07
CA PRO A 48 -11.01 -7.89 18.23
C PRO A 48 -11.48 -7.86 16.77
N ILE A 49 -10.68 -7.25 15.90
CA ILE A 49 -10.94 -7.17 14.48
C ILE A 49 -10.42 -8.47 13.86
N PRO A 50 -11.28 -9.38 13.38
CA PRO A 50 -10.81 -10.62 12.78
C PRO A 50 -10.09 -10.28 11.47
N LEU A 51 -8.84 -10.78 11.37
CA LEU A 51 -8.09 -10.85 10.13
C LEU A 51 -8.43 -12.20 9.49
N THR A 52 -9.09 -12.18 8.34
CA THR A 52 -9.44 -13.39 7.59
C THR A 52 -8.61 -13.43 6.31
N GLY A 53 -8.01 -14.57 5.99
CA GLY A 53 -7.22 -14.76 4.79
C GLY A 53 -7.76 -15.91 3.96
N PHE A 54 -7.94 -15.68 2.66
CA PHE A 54 -8.24 -16.69 1.67
C PHE A 54 -7.04 -16.84 0.74
N THR A 55 -6.76 -18.08 0.34
CA THR A 55 -5.74 -18.40 -0.67
C THR A 55 -6.39 -19.31 -1.69
N ASN A 56 -6.11 -19.06 -2.97
CA ASN A 56 -6.49 -19.94 -4.07
C ASN A 56 -5.24 -20.36 -4.83
N SER A 57 -5.22 -21.58 -5.34
CA SER A 57 -4.14 -22.06 -6.19
C SER A 57 -4.75 -22.73 -7.41
N ASP A 58 -4.62 -22.09 -8.56
CA ASP A 58 -5.10 -22.62 -9.82
C ASP A 58 -3.97 -23.36 -10.52
N TRP A 59 -4.11 -24.68 -10.63
CA TRP A 59 -3.16 -25.57 -11.31
C TRP A 59 -3.35 -25.60 -12.84
N GLU A 60 -4.59 -25.39 -13.32
CA GLU A 60 -4.95 -25.64 -14.73
C GLU A 60 -4.79 -24.43 -15.68
N ASN A 61 -4.47 -23.23 -15.19
CA ASN A 61 -4.45 -22.01 -16.01
C ASN A 61 -3.14 -21.72 -16.75
N CYS A 62 -2.10 -22.57 -16.63
CA CYS A 62 -0.84 -22.37 -17.34
C CYS A 62 -0.43 -23.61 -18.15
N LEU A 63 -1.04 -23.77 -19.33
CA LEU A 63 -0.78 -24.89 -20.26
C LEU A 63 0.69 -24.98 -20.69
N ASP A 64 1.41 -23.87 -20.75
CA ASP A 64 2.80 -23.83 -21.20
C ASP A 64 3.84 -24.14 -20.12
N THR A 65 3.62 -23.71 -18.87
CA THR A 65 4.65 -23.84 -17.81
C THR A 65 4.25 -24.76 -16.65
N ARG A 66 2.98 -25.17 -16.55
CA ARG A 66 2.41 -25.96 -15.43
C ARG A 66 2.72 -25.37 -14.04
N ARG A 67 2.93 -24.06 -13.96
CA ARG A 67 3.12 -23.37 -12.68
C ARG A 67 1.76 -23.02 -12.10
N SER A 68 1.53 -23.42 -10.85
CA SER A 68 0.36 -22.98 -10.11
C SER A 68 0.39 -21.46 -9.95
N VAL A 69 -0.68 -20.80 -10.37
CA VAL A 69 -0.88 -19.38 -10.07
C VAL A 69 -1.59 -19.32 -8.72
N GLY A 70 -0.91 -18.75 -7.74
CA GLY A 70 -1.41 -18.62 -6.38
C GLY A 70 -1.94 -17.22 -6.13
N GLY A 71 -3.23 -17.10 -5.85
CA GLY A 71 -3.87 -15.85 -5.43
C GLY A 71 -4.12 -15.84 -3.92
N TYR A 72 -4.14 -14.66 -3.32
CA TYR A 72 -4.56 -14.49 -1.94
C TYR A 72 -5.43 -13.26 -1.76
N THR A 73 -6.24 -13.25 -0.70
CA THR A 73 -7.04 -12.10 -0.29
C THR A 73 -7.13 -12.07 1.22
N PHE A 74 -6.63 -11.00 1.84
CA PHE A 74 -6.75 -10.73 3.26
C PHE A 74 -7.81 -9.67 3.49
N THR A 75 -8.79 -9.99 4.32
CA THR A 75 -9.84 -9.09 4.77
C THR A 75 -9.66 -8.74 6.24
N LEU A 76 -9.93 -7.49 6.55
CA LEU A 76 -10.05 -6.98 7.90
C LEU A 76 -11.51 -6.57 8.10
N ARG A 77 -12.25 -7.30 8.93
CA ARG A 77 -13.72 -7.19 9.06
C ARG A 77 -14.41 -7.45 7.71
N LEU A 78 -15.00 -6.43 7.09
CA LEU A 78 -15.71 -6.51 5.80
C LEU A 78 -14.90 -5.93 4.62
N GLY A 79 -13.71 -5.38 4.90
CA GLY A 79 -12.88 -4.74 3.87
C GLY A 79 -11.67 -5.59 3.50
N VAL A 80 -11.40 -5.73 2.20
CA VAL A 80 -10.14 -6.31 1.72
C VAL A 80 -9.01 -5.31 1.94
N ILE A 81 -7.93 -5.75 2.59
CA ILE A 81 -6.75 -4.91 2.90
C ILE A 81 -5.51 -5.31 2.09
N SER A 82 -5.47 -6.53 1.55
CA SER A 82 -4.36 -7.00 0.72
C SER A 82 -4.84 -8.13 -0.19
N TRP A 83 -4.44 -8.13 -1.46
CA TRP A 83 -4.80 -9.16 -2.41
C TRP A 83 -3.71 -9.29 -3.47
N ASN A 84 -3.60 -10.50 -4.03
CA ASN A 84 -2.78 -10.77 -5.20
C ASN A 84 -3.48 -11.83 -6.05
N ALA A 85 -3.30 -11.73 -7.36
CA ALA A 85 -3.84 -12.65 -8.36
C ALA A 85 -2.71 -13.21 -9.20
#